data_AF-A0A060BNR8-F1
#
_entry.id   AF-A0A060BNR8-F1
#
_cell.length_a   1.000
_cell.length_b   1.000
_cell.length_c   1.000
_cell.angle_alpha   90.00
_cell.angle_beta   90.00
_cell.angle_gamma   90.00
#
_symmetry.space_group_name_H-M   'P 1'
#
loop_
_entity.id
_entity.type
_entity.pdbx_description
1 polymer ?
#
loop_
_entity_poly.entity_id
_entity_poly.type
_entity_poly.pdbx_seq_one_letter_code
_entity_poly.pdbx_strand_id
1 'polypeptide(L)'
;PGPRLYQPSAPMAAIARRAHGEVRYADGGDVAAAARLAAQSDVAVVFVEQWTAESFDMPSLALPGNQDALVEAVAKANPRTIVVLENDGPVAMPWLDRTGAVLEAWYPGAAGGEAIARLLYGEVDPSGRLPVSWPRDASQLPRPRIPGAGLASIGLPPQGQPALQVTTASKAPTSVT
;
A
#
# COMPACT_ATOMS: atom_id res chain seq x y z
N PRO A 1 -13.79 -0.62 13.26
CA PRO A 1 -12.38 -1.01 13.43
C PRO A 1 -11.62 -0.16 14.45
N GLY A 2 -10.71 -0.77 15.22
CA GLY A 2 -9.79 -0.05 16.12
C GLY A 2 -8.78 0.82 15.35
N PRO A 3 -7.91 1.57 16.06
CA PRO A 3 -6.86 2.35 15.40
C PRO A 3 -5.94 1.44 14.57
N ARG A 4 -5.41 1.96 13.45
CA ARG A 4 -4.36 1.25 12.70
C ARG A 4 -3.14 1.13 13.60
N LEU A 5 -2.74 -0.10 13.89
CA LEU A 5 -1.57 -0.40 14.69
C LEU A 5 -0.52 -0.99 13.75
N TYR A 6 0.57 -0.25 13.56
CA TYR A 6 1.71 -0.73 12.82
C TYR A 6 2.68 -1.39 13.79
N GLN A 7 3.11 -2.61 13.45
CA GLN A 7 4.15 -3.28 14.21
C GLN A 7 5.48 -2.54 13.99
N PRO A 8 6.29 -2.28 15.04
CA PRO A 8 7.53 -1.52 14.90
C PRO A 8 8.66 -2.37 14.29
N SER A 9 8.43 -2.89 13.08
CA SER A 9 9.34 -3.73 12.30
C SER A 9 9.60 -3.10 10.93
N ALA A 10 9.86 -1.79 10.91
CA ALA A 10 10.17 -1.10 9.67
C ALA A 10 11.50 -1.65 9.09
N PRO A 11 11.55 -1.99 7.79
CA PRO A 11 12.72 -2.60 7.17
C PRO A 11 13.92 -1.65 7.08
N MET A 12 13.74 -0.36 7.32
CA MET A 12 14.78 0.67 7.21
C MET A 12 16.08 0.30 7.94
N ALA A 13 15.99 -0.08 9.21
CA ALA A 13 17.17 -0.44 9.99
C ALA A 13 17.83 -1.73 9.47
N ALA A 14 17.03 -2.69 8.98
CA ALA A 14 17.53 -3.95 8.43
C ALA A 14 18.18 -3.77 7.06
N ILE A 15 17.65 -2.87 6.23
CA ILE A 15 18.21 -2.45 4.94
C ILE A 15 19.51 -1.68 5.17
N ALA A 16 19.53 -0.71 6.09
CA ALA A 16 20.72 0.09 6.38
C ALA A 16 21.92 -0.73 6.83
N ARG A 17 21.69 -1.85 7.55
CA ARG A 17 22.76 -2.79 7.94
C ARG A 17 23.37 -3.56 6.76
N ARG A 18 22.65 -3.67 5.65
CA ARG A 18 23.02 -4.48 4.46
C ARG A 18 23.43 -3.63 3.27
N ALA A 19 23.02 -2.37 3.23
CA ALA A 19 23.30 -1.47 2.14
C ALA A 19 24.80 -1.25 1.97
N HIS A 20 25.27 -1.42 0.74
CA HIS A 20 26.62 -1.02 0.33
C HIS A 20 26.63 0.45 -0.15
N GLY A 21 25.98 1.34 0.62
CA GLY A 21 25.79 2.74 0.23
C GLY A 21 24.91 3.53 1.21
N GLU A 22 24.52 4.73 0.78
CA GLU A 22 23.62 5.60 1.54
C GLU A 22 22.17 5.11 1.45
N VAL A 23 21.48 5.03 2.59
CA VAL A 23 20.03 4.79 2.63
C VAL A 23 19.33 6.09 3.00
N ARG A 24 18.47 6.57 2.10
CA ARG A 24 17.67 7.78 2.27
C ARG A 24 16.19 7.40 2.34
N TYR A 25 15.42 8.15 3.11
CA TYR A 25 14.00 7.88 3.33
C TYR A 25 13.14 9.08 2.93
N ALA A 26 12.03 8.79 2.25
CA ALA A 26 10.91 9.70 2.08
C ALA A 26 9.64 8.95 2.51
N ASP A 27 8.75 9.60 3.25
CA ASP A 27 7.53 9.00 3.79
C ASP A 27 6.41 8.81 2.75
N GLY A 28 6.62 9.25 1.50
CA GLY A 28 5.66 9.15 0.41
C GLY A 28 4.53 10.19 0.45
N GLY A 29 4.48 11.06 1.46
CA GLY A 29 3.47 12.11 1.60
C GLY A 29 3.59 13.20 0.52
N ASP A 30 4.83 13.53 0.12
CA ASP A 30 5.13 14.36 -1.05
C ASP A 30 5.66 13.47 -2.20
N VAL A 31 4.77 13.15 -3.13
CA VAL A 31 5.06 12.34 -4.33
C VAL A 31 6.19 12.94 -5.17
N ALA A 32 6.24 14.27 -5.28
CA ALA A 32 7.27 14.94 -6.07
C ALA A 32 8.63 14.87 -5.37
N ALA A 33 8.68 14.98 -4.04
CA ALA A 33 9.90 14.77 -3.28
C ALA A 33 10.38 13.32 -3.37
N ALA A 34 9.49 12.33 -3.25
CA ALA A 34 9.83 10.92 -3.39
C ALA A 34 10.40 10.60 -4.78
N ALA A 35 9.78 11.11 -5.85
CA ALA A 35 10.29 10.95 -7.21
C ALA A 35 11.65 11.63 -7.43
N ARG A 36 11.87 12.84 -6.88
CA ARG A 36 13.19 13.51 -6.94
C ARG A 36 14.26 12.72 -6.20
N LEU A 37 13.93 12.13 -5.05
CA LEU A 37 14.84 11.28 -4.31
C LEU A 37 15.18 10.02 -5.12
N ALA A 38 14.18 9.35 -5.67
CA ALA A 38 14.35 8.17 -6.50
C ALA A 38 15.25 8.42 -7.73
N ALA A 39 15.11 9.58 -8.39
CA ALA A 39 15.97 9.97 -9.51
C ALA A 39 17.46 10.14 -9.14
N GLN A 40 17.78 10.34 -7.86
CA GLN A 40 19.13 10.48 -7.33
C GLN A 40 19.67 9.17 -6.74
N SER A 41 18.90 8.08 -6.77
CA SER A 41 19.25 6.81 -6.16
C SER A 41 19.54 5.75 -7.20
N ASP A 42 20.44 4.81 -6.90
CA ASP A 42 20.73 3.69 -7.79
C ASP A 42 19.56 2.70 -7.90
N VAL A 43 18.79 2.57 -6.81
CA VAL A 43 17.61 1.72 -6.66
C VAL A 43 16.60 2.47 -5.78
N ALA A 44 15.32 2.38 -6.12
CA ALA A 44 14.22 2.87 -5.28
C ALA A 44 13.41 1.69 -4.76
N VAL A 45 13.11 1.66 -3.45
CA VAL A 45 12.23 0.65 -2.85
C VAL A 45 11.00 1.36 -2.30
N VAL A 46 9.83 1.11 -2.91
CA VAL A 46 8.56 1.74 -2.53
C VAL A 46 7.73 0.73 -1.76
N PHE A 47 7.42 1.04 -0.51
CA PHE A 47 6.49 0.25 0.30
C PHE A 47 5.08 0.80 0.10
N VAL A 48 4.13 -0.07 -0.21
CA VAL A 48 2.71 0.26 -0.30
C VAL A 48 1.89 -0.74 0.50
N GLU A 49 0.81 -0.28 1.09
CA GLU A 49 -0.06 -1.08 1.94
C GLU A 49 -1.52 -1.02 1.54
N GLN A 50 -2.26 -2.06 1.88
CA GLN A 50 -3.71 -2.02 1.96
C GLN A 50 -4.14 -2.56 3.32
N TRP A 51 -4.48 -1.65 4.24
CA TRP A 51 -4.98 -2.03 5.55
C TRP A 51 -6.39 -2.62 5.44
N THR A 52 -6.56 -3.87 5.88
CA THR A 52 -7.86 -4.56 5.96
C THR A 52 -8.17 -4.96 7.40
N ALA A 53 -9.42 -5.31 7.66
CA ALA A 53 -9.86 -5.82 8.95
C ALA A 53 -11.06 -6.76 8.79
N GLU A 54 -11.26 -7.63 9.77
CA GLU A 54 -12.43 -8.49 9.85
C GLU A 54 -13.73 -7.68 9.73
N SER A 55 -14.68 -8.19 8.94
CA SER A 55 -15.97 -7.56 8.64
C SER A 55 -15.89 -6.30 7.75
N PHE A 56 -14.73 -5.99 7.18
CA PHE A 56 -14.53 -4.90 6.22
C PHE A 56 -13.99 -5.44 4.90
N ASP A 57 -14.79 -5.32 3.84
CA ASP A 57 -14.31 -5.60 2.49
C ASP A 57 -13.74 -4.33 1.85
N MET A 58 -12.73 -4.51 1.00
CA MET A 58 -12.21 -3.42 0.21
C MET A 58 -13.19 -3.04 -0.90
N PRO A 59 -13.40 -1.72 -1.15
CA PRO A 59 -14.37 -1.27 -2.14
C PRO A 59 -13.90 -1.48 -3.59
N SER A 60 -12.59 -1.73 -3.78
CA SER A 60 -11.97 -1.93 -5.08
C SER A 60 -10.65 -2.67 -4.92
N LEU A 61 -10.06 -3.12 -6.03
CA LEU A 61 -8.69 -3.65 -6.06
C LEU A 61 -7.61 -2.56 -5.99
N ALA A 62 -7.95 -1.27 -6.07
CA ALA A 62 -6.95 -0.20 -6.06
C ALA A 62 -6.25 -0.09 -4.69
N LEU A 63 -4.99 0.34 -4.71
CA LEU A 63 -4.29 0.71 -3.49
C LEU A 63 -4.95 1.96 -2.88
N PRO A 64 -5.12 2.03 -1.54
CA PRO A 64 -5.75 3.18 -0.91
C PRO A 64 -4.88 4.43 -1.00
N GLY A 65 -5.53 5.60 -0.97
CA GLY A 65 -4.84 6.89 -0.99
C GLY A 65 -4.19 7.20 -2.35
N ASN A 66 -2.99 7.76 -2.32
CA ASN A 66 -2.23 8.17 -3.51
C ASN A 66 -1.10 7.20 -3.87
N GLN A 67 -1.13 5.97 -3.35
CA GLN A 67 -0.02 5.03 -3.47
C GLN A 67 0.26 4.61 -4.93
N ASP A 68 -0.78 4.41 -5.75
CA ASP A 68 -0.59 4.16 -7.19
C ASP A 68 0.13 5.32 -7.88
N ALA A 69 -0.21 6.55 -7.54
CA ALA A 69 0.44 7.74 -8.09
C ALA A 69 1.89 7.90 -7.58
N LEU A 70 2.15 7.52 -6.33
CA LEU A 70 3.50 7.48 -5.75
C LEU A 70 4.38 6.50 -6.52
N VAL A 71 3.92 5.25 -6.68
CA VAL A 71 4.67 4.21 -7.40
C VAL A 71 4.91 4.63 -8.85
N GLU A 72 3.87 5.11 -9.54
CA GLU A 72 3.97 5.58 -10.92
C GLU A 72 5.02 6.70 -11.08
N ALA A 73 5.03 7.68 -10.17
CA ALA A 73 5.99 8.78 -10.20
C ALA A 73 7.43 8.34 -9.90
N VAL A 74 7.61 7.46 -8.91
CA VAL A 74 8.90 6.90 -8.53
C VAL A 74 9.46 6.00 -9.64
N ALA A 75 8.65 5.08 -10.17
CA ALA A 75 9.03 4.18 -11.26
C ALA A 75 9.36 4.93 -12.55
N LYS A 76 8.64 6.04 -12.83
CA LYS A 76 8.99 6.94 -13.95
C LYS A 76 10.32 7.65 -13.74
N ALA A 77 10.64 8.04 -12.51
CA ALA A 77 11.89 8.73 -12.18
C ALA A 77 13.09 7.77 -12.10
N ASN A 78 12.84 6.50 -11.73
CA ASN A 78 13.86 5.48 -11.60
C ASN A 78 13.33 4.10 -12.06
N PRO A 79 13.79 3.54 -13.19
CA PRO A 79 13.34 2.24 -13.68
C PRO A 79 13.81 1.06 -12.81
N ARG A 80 14.79 1.24 -11.93
CA ARG A 80 15.19 0.26 -10.91
C ARG A 80 14.36 0.42 -9.63
N THR A 81 13.04 0.50 -9.83
CA THR A 81 12.07 0.57 -8.72
C THR A 81 11.60 -0.82 -8.34
N ILE A 82 11.76 -1.15 -7.07
CA ILE A 82 11.20 -2.35 -6.43
C ILE A 82 9.98 -1.89 -5.62
N VAL A 83 8.84 -2.56 -5.80
CA VAL A 83 7.66 -2.32 -4.96
C VAL A 83 7.49 -3.46 -3.98
N VAL A 84 7.32 -3.13 -2.69
CA VAL A 84 6.99 -4.10 -1.64
C VAL A 84 5.53 -3.89 -1.25
N LEU A 85 4.73 -4.94 -1.39
CA LEU A 85 3.30 -4.96 -1.10
C LEU A 85 3.05 -5.52 0.30
N GLU A 86 2.34 -4.76 1.14
CA GLU A 86 1.83 -5.21 2.44
C GLU A 86 0.28 -5.16 2.46
N ASN A 87 -0.35 -6.23 1.98
CA ASN A 87 -1.81 -6.34 1.82
C ASN A 87 -2.33 -7.74 2.16
N ASP A 88 -3.65 -7.85 2.33
CA ASP A 88 -4.31 -9.13 2.65
C ASP A 88 -4.69 -9.95 1.39
N GLY A 89 -4.90 -9.28 0.26
CA GLY A 89 -5.35 -9.92 -0.97
C GLY A 89 -4.94 -9.14 -2.22
N PRO A 90 -5.37 -9.59 -3.41
CA PRO A 90 -4.93 -8.99 -4.67
C PRO A 90 -5.26 -7.50 -4.76
N VAL A 91 -4.25 -6.71 -5.13
CA VAL A 91 -4.39 -5.30 -5.50
C VAL A 91 -4.07 -5.10 -6.98
N ALA A 92 -4.75 -4.16 -7.63
CA ALA A 92 -4.44 -3.76 -8.99
C ALA A 92 -3.08 -3.05 -9.00
N MET A 93 -2.26 -3.35 -10.01
CA MET A 93 -0.92 -2.77 -10.18
C MET A 93 -0.82 -2.11 -11.56
N PRO A 94 -1.47 -0.95 -11.80
CA PRO A 94 -1.45 -0.29 -13.11
C PRO A 94 -0.04 0.16 -13.54
N TRP A 95 0.87 0.28 -12.56
CA TRP A 95 2.29 0.65 -12.71
C TRP A 95 3.22 -0.55 -12.91
N LEU A 96 2.72 -1.80 -12.92
CA LEU A 96 3.53 -3.03 -12.90
C LEU A 96 4.61 -3.04 -13.99
N ASP A 97 4.25 -2.67 -15.21
CA ASP A 97 5.14 -2.67 -16.39
C ASP A 97 6.28 -1.63 -16.31
N ARG A 98 6.27 -0.74 -15.30
CA ARG A 98 7.31 0.27 -15.07
C ARG A 98 8.25 -0.05 -13.91
N THR A 99 7.98 -1.12 -13.18
CA THR A 99 8.78 -1.52 -12.02
C THR A 99 9.76 -2.62 -12.40
N GLY A 100 10.93 -2.62 -11.76
CA GLY A 100 11.94 -3.65 -11.95
C GLY A 100 11.60 -4.95 -11.23
N ALA A 101 10.89 -4.85 -10.09
CA ALA A 101 10.41 -6.01 -9.34
C ALA A 101 9.23 -5.65 -8.43
N VAL A 102 8.45 -6.66 -8.08
CA VAL A 102 7.42 -6.59 -7.03
C VAL A 102 7.66 -7.73 -6.04
N LEU A 103 7.67 -7.40 -4.75
CA LEU A 103 7.74 -8.34 -3.64
C LEU A 103 6.42 -8.31 -2.86
N GLU A 104 5.66 -9.40 -2.94
CA GLU A 104 4.49 -9.60 -2.08
C GLU A 104 4.92 -10.09 -0.69
N ALA A 105 4.72 -9.25 0.33
CA ALA A 105 5.13 -9.51 1.71
C ALA A 105 3.95 -9.82 2.65
N TRP A 106 2.71 -9.68 2.19
CA TRP A 106 1.49 -9.82 2.99
C TRP A 106 1.51 -8.92 4.23
N TYR A 107 0.99 -9.39 5.36
CA TYR A 107 1.31 -8.82 6.67
C TYR A 107 2.44 -9.62 7.30
N PRO A 108 3.70 -9.14 7.23
CA PRO A 108 4.88 -9.97 7.45
C PRO A 108 5.22 -10.20 8.94
N GLY A 109 4.40 -9.69 9.85
CA GLY A 109 4.49 -9.90 11.30
C GLY A 109 5.72 -9.25 11.95
N ALA A 110 6.07 -9.74 13.16
CA ALA A 110 7.03 -9.09 14.05
C ALA A 110 8.45 -8.94 13.49
N ALA A 111 8.88 -9.91 12.70
CA ALA A 111 10.19 -9.92 12.06
C ALA A 111 10.12 -9.51 10.58
N GLY A 112 9.01 -8.90 10.15
CA GLY A 112 8.75 -8.62 8.75
C GLY A 112 9.81 -7.74 8.08
N GLY A 113 10.21 -6.65 8.73
CA GLY A 113 11.27 -5.78 8.20
C GLY A 113 12.61 -6.49 8.01
N GLU A 114 12.94 -7.42 8.90
CA GLU A 114 14.14 -8.26 8.76
C GLU A 114 13.99 -9.26 7.63
N ALA A 115 12.83 -9.93 7.53
CA ALA A 115 12.56 -10.91 6.48
C ALA A 115 12.59 -10.28 5.08
N ILE A 116 11.97 -9.11 4.91
CA ILE A 116 11.98 -8.33 3.67
C ILE A 116 13.42 -7.95 3.30
N ALA A 117 14.21 -7.42 4.24
CA ALA A 117 15.60 -7.07 3.96
C ALA A 117 16.44 -8.28 3.54
N ARG A 118 16.27 -9.44 4.19
CA ARG A 118 16.99 -10.67 3.80
C ARG A 118 16.69 -11.11 2.37
N LEU A 119 15.43 -10.98 1.94
CA LEU A 119 15.01 -11.28 0.57
C LEU A 119 15.61 -10.27 -0.43
N LEU A 120 15.52 -8.97 -0.14
CA LEU A 120 16.03 -7.90 -1.02
C LEU A 120 17.54 -8.00 -1.27
N TYR A 121 18.30 -8.53 -0.30
CA TYR A 121 19.74 -8.69 -0.39
C TYR A 121 20.19 -10.13 -0.74
N GLY A 122 19.25 -11.04 -1.03
CA GLY A 122 19.58 -12.40 -1.48
C GLY A 122 20.19 -13.29 -0.39
N GLU A 123 19.99 -12.97 0.90
CA GLU A 123 20.36 -13.88 2.00
C GLU A 123 19.41 -15.08 2.10
N VAL A 124 18.22 -14.95 1.49
CA VAL A 124 17.21 -16.00 1.35
C VAL A 124 16.61 -15.87 -0.04
N ASP A 125 16.45 -17.00 -0.75
CA ASP A 125 15.75 -17.03 -2.03
C ASP A 125 14.22 -16.99 -1.82
N PRO A 126 13.47 -16.15 -2.58
CA PRO A 126 12.02 -16.17 -2.57
C PRO A 126 11.48 -17.54 -3.00
N SER A 127 10.70 -18.19 -2.13
CA SER A 127 10.13 -19.53 -2.38
C SER A 127 8.61 -19.59 -2.28
N GLY A 128 7.97 -18.47 -1.95
CA GLY A 128 6.51 -18.37 -1.86
C GLY A 128 5.82 -18.59 -3.21
N ARG A 129 4.59 -19.11 -3.15
CA ARG A 129 3.67 -19.23 -4.29
C ARG A 129 2.36 -18.55 -3.91
N LEU A 130 1.72 -17.89 -4.87
CA LEU A 130 0.43 -17.25 -4.63
C LEU A 130 -0.63 -18.32 -4.25
N PRO A 131 -1.32 -18.18 -3.10
CA PRO A 131 -2.41 -19.07 -2.74
C PRO A 131 -3.73 -18.69 -3.44
N VAL A 132 -3.75 -17.56 -4.14
CA VAL A 132 -4.91 -16.98 -4.82
C VAL A 132 -4.55 -16.53 -6.23
N SER A 133 -5.54 -16.44 -7.11
CA SER A 133 -5.36 -15.80 -8.42
C SER A 133 -5.24 -14.28 -8.27
N TRP A 134 -4.36 -13.66 -9.05
CA TRP A 134 -4.15 -12.22 -9.02
C TRP A 134 -4.74 -11.56 -10.28
N PRO A 135 -5.98 -11.05 -10.22
CA PRO A 135 -6.60 -10.39 -11.36
C PRO A 135 -5.87 -9.08 -11.69
N ARG A 136 -5.79 -8.75 -12.97
CA ARG A 136 -5.30 -7.44 -13.44
C ARG A 136 -6.25 -6.32 -12.99
N ASP A 137 -7.55 -6.56 -13.10
CA ASP A 137 -8.60 -5.62 -12.76
C ASP A 137 -9.91 -6.35 -12.42
N ALA A 138 -10.91 -5.60 -11.96
CA ALA A 138 -12.16 -6.16 -11.48
C ALA A 138 -12.93 -6.93 -12.56
N SER A 139 -12.73 -6.67 -13.86
CA SER A 139 -13.42 -7.40 -14.93
C SER A 139 -13.02 -8.88 -15.01
N GLN A 140 -11.86 -9.26 -14.45
CA GLN A 140 -11.40 -10.63 -14.39
C GLN A 140 -11.92 -11.41 -13.18
N LEU A 141 -12.61 -10.73 -12.24
CA LEU A 141 -13.21 -11.41 -11.10
C LEU A 141 -14.41 -12.25 -11.55
N PRO A 142 -14.68 -13.40 -10.89
CA PRO A 142 -15.92 -14.16 -11.11
C PRO A 142 -17.18 -13.32 -10.92
N ARG A 143 -17.10 -12.29 -10.07
CA ARG A 143 -18.10 -11.22 -9.91
C ARG A 143 -17.42 -9.88 -10.19
N PRO A 144 -17.63 -9.27 -11.37
CA PRO A 144 -16.96 -8.03 -11.75
C PRO A 144 -17.29 -6.81 -10.88
N ARG A 145 -18.40 -6.89 -10.13
CA ARG A 145 -18.77 -5.89 -9.12
C ARG A 145 -18.42 -6.43 -7.76
N ILE A 146 -17.54 -5.72 -7.04
CA ILE A 146 -17.21 -6.01 -5.65
C ILE A 146 -18.39 -5.53 -4.79
N PRO A 147 -19.14 -6.44 -4.12
CA PRO A 147 -20.34 -6.08 -3.37
C PRO A 147 -20.04 -5.39 -2.03
N GLY A 148 -18.76 -5.37 -1.62
CA GLY A 148 -18.36 -5.07 -0.25
C GLY A 148 -18.88 -6.15 0.72
N ALA A 149 -18.77 -5.90 2.03
CA ALA A 149 -19.08 -6.86 3.09
C ALA A 149 -20.58 -7.23 3.19
N GLY A 150 -21.39 -6.86 2.19
CA GLY A 150 -22.82 -7.12 2.14
C GLY A 150 -23.60 -6.36 3.22
N LEU A 151 -22.96 -5.46 3.97
CA LEU A 151 -23.55 -4.81 5.14
C LEU A 151 -24.75 -3.91 4.78
N ALA A 152 -24.76 -3.36 3.55
CA ALA A 152 -25.92 -2.66 3.02
C ALA A 152 -27.18 -3.54 2.96
N SER A 153 -27.03 -4.86 2.72
CA SER A 153 -28.16 -5.80 2.68
C SER A 153 -28.80 -6.07 4.05
N ILE A 154 -28.12 -5.70 5.13
CA ILE A 154 -28.62 -5.77 6.51
C ILE A 154 -28.84 -4.38 7.13
N GLY A 155 -28.92 -3.32 6.30
CA GLY A 155 -29.25 -1.97 6.74
C GLY A 155 -28.10 -1.17 7.35
N LEU A 156 -26.85 -1.63 7.24
CA LEU A 156 -25.67 -0.92 7.68
C LEU A 156 -25.04 -0.13 6.52
N PRO A 157 -24.45 1.06 6.75
CA PRO A 157 -23.87 1.87 5.67
C PRO A 157 -22.76 1.09 4.95
N PRO A 158 -22.63 1.24 3.61
CA PRO A 158 -21.53 0.62 2.87
C PRO A 158 -20.20 1.11 3.42
N GLN A 159 -19.35 0.18 3.87
CA GLN A 159 -18.05 0.47 4.45
C GLN A 159 -17.00 0.49 3.33
N GLY A 160 -16.04 1.44 3.39
CA GLY A 160 -14.98 1.58 2.39
C GLY A 160 -14.99 2.89 1.59
N GLN A 161 -15.99 3.77 1.76
CA GLN A 161 -15.77 5.17 1.41
C GLN A 161 -14.84 5.77 2.48
N PRO A 162 -13.72 6.44 2.14
CA PRO A 162 -13.02 7.25 3.12
C PRO A 162 -14.07 8.15 3.76
N ALA A 163 -14.00 8.34 5.09
CA ALA A 163 -14.83 9.33 5.74
C ALA A 163 -14.69 10.62 4.93
N LEU A 164 -15.74 10.99 4.19
CA LEU A 164 -15.85 12.32 3.64
C LEU A 164 -15.52 13.22 4.82
N GLN A 165 -14.50 14.07 4.66
CA GLN A 165 -14.20 15.09 5.65
C GLN A 165 -15.54 15.62 6.13
N VAL A 166 -15.84 15.42 7.41
CA VAL A 166 -17.01 16.03 8.01
C VAL A 166 -16.74 17.51 7.87
N THR A 167 -17.24 18.10 6.79
CA THR A 167 -17.26 19.54 6.61
C THR A 167 -18.01 20.01 7.83
N THR A 168 -17.30 20.65 8.74
CA THR A 168 -17.88 21.28 9.91
C THR A 168 -18.88 22.29 9.35
N ALA A 169 -20.15 21.90 9.35
CA ALA A 169 -21.23 22.84 9.12
C ALA A 169 -21.13 23.84 10.27
N SER A 170 -20.55 24.99 9.96
CA SER A 170 -20.56 26.16 10.82
C SER A 170 -22.00 26.40 11.26
N LYS A 171 -22.27 26.14 12.53
CA LYS A 171 -23.55 26.43 13.15
C LYS A 171 -23.62 27.95 13.27
N ALA A 172 -24.39 28.59 12.39
CA ALA A 172 -24.67 30.02 12.50
C ALA A 172 -25.25 30.33 13.90
N PRO A 173 -24.88 31.45 14.54
CA PRO A 173 -25.41 31.80 15.84
C PRO A 173 -26.87 32.25 15.69
N THR A 174 -27.78 31.53 16.32
CA THR A 174 -29.17 31.98 16.50
C THR A 174 -29.16 33.09 17.55
N SER A 175 -29.35 34.33 17.12
CA SER A 175 -29.66 35.45 18.02
C SER A 175 -31.03 35.22 18.66
N VAL A 176 -31.08 35.25 19.99
CA VAL A 176 -32.33 35.35 20.75
C VAL A 176 -32.42 36.78 21.26
N THR A 177 -33.56 37.42 20.98
CA THR A 177 -33.97 38.72 21.52
C THR A 177 -34.55 38.55 22.91
#